data_AF-A0A6U7GD48-F1
#
_entry.id   AF-A0A6U7GD48-F1
#
_cell.length_a   1.000
_cell.length_b   1.000
_cell.length_c   1.000
_cell.angle_alpha   90.00
_cell.angle_beta   90.00
_cell.angle_gamma   90.00
#
_symmetry.space_group_name_H-M   'P 1'
#
loop_
_entity.id
_entity.type
_entity.pdbx_description
1 polymer ?
#
loop_
_entity_poly.entity_id
_entity_poly.type
_entity_poly.pdbx_seq_one_letter_code
_entity_poly.pdbx_strand_id
1 'polypeptide(L)'
;MYKSINAPLRERLTSLMNASSVHAKQPYSSSGGDKGGKGVTSGSNWQALDAINQSDVAISLSNSQELSSSAVSAESSCLLAPYPFPVTLTLIAEGIKRLRTAASKLEDAHTPVTLWRGVRNAFPTDQFFTSGGSEVAPMSATADLQVALRYATSSTSLLLKIETASFIERGVSLSYLSCFPEENEHLFSPLTYLRPTGRQSKFECESGRSITVIEVLPTFGT
;
A
#
# COMPACT_ATOMS: atom_id res chain seq x y z
N MET A 1 13.92 21.38 3.59
CA MET A 1 13.51 22.52 2.73
C MET A 1 12.82 21.93 1.50
N TYR A 2 11.58 21.46 1.64
CA TYR A 2 10.90 20.65 0.62
C TYR A 2 9.98 21.54 -0.22
N LYS A 3 10.20 21.53 -1.54
CA LYS A 3 9.36 22.27 -2.49
C LYS A 3 7.98 21.59 -2.57
N SER A 4 6.95 22.40 -2.37
CA SER A 4 5.53 22.06 -2.48
C SER A 4 5.24 21.23 -3.72
N ILE A 5 4.47 20.15 -3.56
CA ILE A 5 3.78 19.49 -4.67
C ILE A 5 3.00 20.57 -5.44
N ASN A 6 3.13 20.56 -6.77
CA ASN A 6 2.55 21.57 -7.66
C ASN A 6 1.04 21.70 -7.44
N ALA A 7 0.58 22.92 -7.12
CA ALA A 7 -0.82 23.26 -6.82
C ALA A 7 -1.85 22.73 -7.85
N PRO A 8 -1.57 22.67 -9.18
CA PRO A 8 -2.52 22.17 -10.18
C PRO A 8 -2.86 20.68 -10.05
N LEU A 9 -1.90 19.84 -9.64
CA LEU A 9 -2.15 18.41 -9.42
C LEU A 9 -2.95 18.17 -8.16
N ARG A 10 -2.68 18.97 -7.13
CA ARG A 10 -3.46 18.95 -5.88
C ARG A 10 -4.92 19.30 -6.16
N GLU A 11 -5.20 20.34 -6.94
CA GLU A 11 -6.57 20.72 -7.29
C GLU A 11 -7.28 19.67 -8.14
N ARG A 12 -6.61 19.07 -9.13
CA ARG A 12 -7.20 18.00 -9.96
C ARG A 12 -7.49 16.72 -9.16
N LEU A 13 -6.59 16.33 -8.24
CA LEU A 13 -6.83 15.20 -7.35
C LEU A 13 -7.87 15.51 -6.27
N THR A 14 -7.91 16.75 -5.77
CA THR A 14 -8.94 17.20 -4.81
C THR A 14 -10.33 17.29 -5.45
N SER A 15 -10.41 17.63 -6.74
CA SER A 15 -11.65 17.57 -7.50
C SER A 15 -12.23 16.14 -7.59
N LEU A 16 -11.38 15.11 -7.62
CA LEU A 16 -11.82 13.71 -7.52
C LEU A 16 -12.32 13.37 -6.10
N MET A 17 -11.75 13.98 -5.06
CA MET A 17 -12.21 13.80 -3.68
C MET A 17 -13.60 14.40 -3.44
N ASN A 18 -13.88 15.59 -4.00
CA ASN A 18 -15.15 16.28 -3.80
C ASN A 18 -16.33 15.67 -4.59
N ALA A 19 -16.06 14.85 -5.60
CA ALA A 19 -17.08 14.10 -6.32
C ALA A 19 -17.56 12.84 -5.56
N SER A 20 -16.92 12.47 -4.44
CA SER A 20 -17.18 11.19 -3.74
C SER A 20 -17.39 11.28 -2.24
N SER A 21 -17.30 12.44 -1.58
CA SER A 21 -17.57 12.52 -0.14
C SER A 21 -18.17 13.86 0.29
N VAL A 22 -19.47 13.83 0.58
CA VAL A 22 -20.19 14.82 1.37
C VAL A 22 -20.27 14.26 2.79
N HIS A 23 -19.55 14.90 3.73
CA HIS A 23 -19.49 14.69 5.19
C HIS A 23 -18.26 13.97 5.74
N ALA A 24 -17.33 14.77 6.27
CA ALA A 24 -16.68 14.47 7.56
C ALA A 24 -16.18 15.78 8.20
N LYS A 25 -16.59 16.02 9.46
CA LYS A 25 -16.12 17.12 10.33
C LYS A 25 -14.88 16.70 11.12
N GLN A 26 -14.11 17.72 11.50
CA GLN A 26 -12.78 17.72 12.13
C GLN A 26 -12.70 17.22 13.59
N PRO A 27 -11.46 17.01 14.13
CA PRO A 27 -11.15 16.00 15.14
C PRO A 27 -10.92 16.55 16.57
N TYR A 28 -10.87 15.61 17.52
CA TYR A 28 -10.50 15.83 18.93
C TYR A 28 -8.97 15.82 19.13
N SER A 29 -8.50 16.71 20.00
CA SER A 29 -7.09 16.95 20.38
C SER A 29 -6.54 15.94 21.37
N SER A 30 -5.25 15.59 21.28
CA SER A 30 -4.53 14.87 22.33
C SER A 30 -3.26 15.62 22.77
N SER A 31 -3.00 15.55 24.08
CA SER A 31 -1.92 16.23 24.81
C SER A 31 -0.89 15.23 25.33
N GLY A 32 0.40 15.47 25.02
CA GLY A 32 1.56 15.41 25.92
C GLY A 32 2.04 14.07 26.52
N GLY A 33 3.34 13.76 26.34
CA GLY A 33 4.09 12.87 27.24
C GLY A 33 5.37 12.24 26.66
N ASP A 34 6.51 12.91 26.86
CA ASP A 34 7.89 12.49 26.54
C ASP A 34 8.45 11.45 27.55
N LYS A 35 9.33 10.53 27.09
CA LYS A 35 10.71 10.28 27.64
C LYS A 35 11.44 9.06 27.07
N GLY A 36 12.54 9.36 26.36
CA GLY A 36 13.90 8.77 26.32
C GLY A 36 14.21 7.29 26.64
N GLY A 37 15.02 6.69 25.75
CA GLY A 37 15.85 5.50 26.01
C GLY A 37 16.90 5.25 24.92
N LYS A 38 18.19 5.16 25.30
CA LYS A 38 19.37 5.02 24.43
C LYS A 38 19.68 3.57 24.00
N GLY A 39 20.07 3.40 22.74
CA GLY A 39 21.22 2.61 22.28
C GLY A 39 21.05 1.10 22.01
N VAL A 40 21.37 0.66 20.78
CA VAL A 40 22.43 -0.32 20.43
C VAL A 40 22.44 -0.55 18.91
N THR A 41 23.65 -0.67 18.37
CA THR A 41 24.08 -0.80 16.97
C THR A 41 23.82 -2.18 16.35
N SER A 42 23.41 -2.24 15.08
CA SER A 42 23.90 -3.23 14.09
C SER A 42 23.38 -2.88 12.69
N GLY A 43 24.24 -2.23 11.90
CA GLY A 43 23.94 -1.68 10.57
C GLY A 43 24.05 -2.68 9.41
N SER A 44 24.15 -3.98 9.66
CA SER A 44 24.41 -4.98 8.62
C SER A 44 23.21 -5.84 8.23
N ASN A 45 22.15 -5.92 9.05
CA ASN A 45 20.97 -6.74 8.75
C ASN A 45 19.91 -5.98 7.92
N TRP A 46 19.94 -4.65 7.97
CA TRP A 46 18.96 -3.79 7.28
C TRP A 46 19.24 -3.64 5.79
N GLN A 47 20.50 -3.79 5.36
CA GLN A 47 20.86 -3.69 3.94
C GLN A 47 20.30 -4.85 3.10
N ALA A 48 20.14 -6.04 3.69
CA ALA A 48 19.52 -7.18 3.02
C ALA A 48 17.99 -7.04 2.93
N LEU A 49 17.36 -6.49 3.98
CA LEU A 49 15.94 -6.14 3.97
C LEU A 49 15.66 -5.01 2.98
N ASP A 50 16.52 -3.98 2.93
CA ASP A 50 16.43 -2.92 1.93
C ASP A 50 16.67 -3.45 0.52
N ALA A 51 17.57 -4.40 0.31
CA ALA A 51 17.77 -5.02 -1.00
C ALA A 51 16.53 -5.81 -1.46
N ILE A 52 15.91 -6.61 -0.57
CA ILE A 52 14.65 -7.33 -0.84
C ILE A 52 13.48 -6.34 -1.05
N ASN A 53 13.42 -5.28 -0.24
CA ASN A 53 12.39 -4.23 -0.33
C ASN A 53 12.66 -3.21 -1.45
N GLN A 54 13.85 -3.22 -2.07
CA GLN A 54 14.19 -2.40 -3.24
C GLN A 54 14.11 -3.22 -4.54
N SER A 55 14.31 -4.53 -4.49
CA SER A 55 14.15 -5.42 -5.65
C SER A 55 12.69 -5.83 -5.89
N ASP A 56 11.85 -5.90 -4.84
CA ASP A 56 10.48 -6.45 -4.94
C ASP A 56 9.35 -5.45 -4.61
N VAL A 57 9.57 -4.15 -4.83
CA VAL A 57 8.47 -3.13 -4.89
C VAL A 57 8.03 -2.87 -6.34
N ALA A 58 8.39 -3.76 -7.26
CA ALA A 58 7.40 -4.15 -8.25
C ALA A 58 6.33 -4.88 -7.46
N ILE A 59 5.05 -4.50 -7.59
CA ILE A 59 3.98 -5.36 -7.10
C ILE A 59 4.36 -6.78 -7.53
N SER A 60 4.52 -7.72 -6.61
CA SER A 60 4.77 -9.12 -6.98
C SER A 60 3.46 -9.73 -7.48
N LEU A 61 2.86 -9.05 -8.46
CA LEU A 61 1.89 -9.58 -9.37
C LEU A 61 2.63 -10.65 -10.12
N SER A 62 2.58 -11.86 -9.57
CA SER A 62 3.01 -13.07 -10.23
C SER A 62 2.35 -13.13 -11.61
N ASN A 63 3.04 -12.64 -12.64
CA ASN A 63 2.75 -12.92 -14.03
C ASN A 63 3.02 -14.42 -14.22
N SER A 64 1.96 -15.23 -14.20
CA SER A 64 2.01 -16.46 -14.97
C SER A 64 1.99 -16.06 -16.44
N GLN A 65 3.14 -16.22 -17.09
CA GLN A 65 3.38 -16.14 -18.53
C GLN A 65 3.43 -14.75 -19.17
N GLU A 66 4.62 -14.14 -19.17
CA GLU A 66 5.28 -13.69 -20.41
C GLU A 66 6.72 -13.25 -20.08
N LEU A 67 7.61 -14.24 -19.97
CA LEU A 67 9.05 -14.00 -20.03
C LEU A 67 9.57 -14.65 -21.30
N SER A 68 10.16 -13.83 -22.17
CA SER A 68 10.90 -14.28 -23.34
C SER A 68 11.85 -15.42 -22.94
N SER A 69 11.93 -16.43 -23.81
CA SER A 69 12.48 -17.79 -23.65
C SER A 69 13.93 -17.93 -23.15
N SER A 70 14.58 -16.86 -22.71
CA SER A 70 15.96 -16.85 -22.18
C SER A 70 16.07 -16.54 -20.68
N ALA A 71 15.02 -16.04 -20.01
CA ALA A 71 15.04 -15.68 -18.58
C ALA A 71 14.44 -16.76 -17.64
N VAL A 72 13.86 -17.83 -18.19
CA VAL A 72 13.02 -18.81 -17.47
C VAL A 72 13.77 -19.63 -16.41
N SER A 73 15.09 -19.79 -16.51
CA SER A 73 15.84 -20.66 -15.58
C SER A 73 16.22 -20.02 -14.24
N ALA A 74 16.27 -18.70 -14.13
CA ALA A 74 16.69 -18.04 -12.88
C ALA A 74 15.50 -17.66 -11.98
N GLU A 75 14.41 -17.14 -12.55
CA GLU A 75 13.26 -16.63 -11.77
C GLU A 75 12.35 -17.74 -11.21
N SER A 76 12.33 -18.91 -11.86
CA SER A 76 11.59 -20.09 -11.37
C SER A 76 12.16 -20.67 -10.07
N SER A 77 13.40 -20.32 -9.70
CA SER A 77 14.06 -20.84 -8.49
C SER A 77 13.62 -20.12 -7.21
N CYS A 78 13.13 -18.88 -7.31
CA CYS A 78 12.68 -18.08 -6.18
C CYS A 78 11.37 -18.59 -5.58
N LEU A 79 10.46 -19.14 -6.40
CA LEU A 79 9.20 -19.72 -5.94
C LEU A 79 9.34 -21.11 -5.31
N LEU A 80 10.50 -21.77 -5.48
CA LEU A 80 10.78 -23.10 -4.92
C LEU A 80 11.56 -23.02 -3.60
N ALA A 81 12.21 -21.89 -3.32
CA ALA A 81 12.88 -21.66 -2.06
C ALA A 81 11.85 -21.22 -0.99
N PRO A 82 11.85 -21.82 0.21
CA PRO A 82 11.01 -21.35 1.30
C PRO A 82 11.26 -19.86 1.58
N TYR A 83 10.19 -19.09 1.79
CA TYR A 83 10.32 -17.68 2.18
C TYR A 83 11.20 -17.57 3.43
N PRO A 84 12.17 -16.63 3.49
CA PRO A 84 13.20 -16.60 4.54
C PRO A 84 12.66 -16.33 5.96
N PHE A 85 11.47 -15.75 6.09
CA PHE A 85 10.85 -15.43 7.40
C PHE A 85 9.41 -15.95 7.52
N PRO A 86 9.18 -17.26 7.46
CA PRO A 86 7.84 -17.83 7.38
C PRO A 86 7.08 -17.65 8.70
N VAL A 87 7.78 -17.78 9.83
CA VAL A 87 7.23 -17.54 11.18
C VAL A 87 6.81 -16.07 11.33
N THR A 88 7.64 -15.13 10.89
CA THR A 88 7.33 -13.69 10.95
C THR A 88 6.08 -13.35 10.15
N LEU A 89 5.98 -13.81 8.89
CA LEU A 89 4.77 -13.58 8.09
C LEU A 89 3.53 -14.22 8.70
N THR A 90 3.66 -15.41 9.28
CA THR A 90 2.55 -16.09 9.97
C THR A 90 2.07 -15.28 11.18
N LEU A 91 3.00 -14.76 11.98
CA LEU A 91 2.67 -13.91 13.13
C LEU A 91 2.04 -12.59 12.72
N ILE A 92 2.51 -11.96 11.63
CA ILE A 92 1.91 -10.75 11.07
C ILE A 92 0.48 -11.03 10.61
N ALA A 93 0.26 -12.10 9.85
CA ALA A 93 -1.06 -12.48 9.35
C ALA A 93 -2.04 -12.76 10.52
N GLU A 94 -1.59 -13.49 11.54
CA GLU A 94 -2.40 -13.77 12.75
C GLU A 94 -2.67 -12.50 13.56
N GLY A 95 -1.69 -11.59 13.68
CA GLY A 95 -1.85 -10.29 14.32
C GLY A 95 -2.91 -9.45 13.62
N ILE A 96 -2.85 -9.36 12.28
CA ILE A 96 -3.86 -8.66 11.46
C ILE A 96 -5.24 -9.27 11.66
N LYS A 97 -5.37 -10.60 11.66
CA LYS A 97 -6.64 -11.29 11.90
C LYS A 97 -7.24 -10.92 13.26
N ARG A 98 -6.44 -10.89 14.32
CA ARG A 98 -6.90 -10.50 15.66
C ARG A 98 -7.29 -9.03 15.75
N LEU A 99 -6.50 -8.15 15.16
CA LEU A 99 -6.81 -6.71 15.09
C LEU A 99 -8.10 -6.47 14.31
N ARG A 100 -8.37 -7.25 13.26
CA ARG A 100 -9.63 -7.15 12.50
C ARG A 100 -10.84 -7.52 13.35
N THR A 101 -10.73 -8.51 14.23
CA THR A 101 -11.77 -8.84 15.23
C THR A 101 -12.02 -7.70 16.22
N ALA A 102 -11.01 -6.88 16.53
CA ALA A 102 -11.21 -5.67 17.31
C ALA A 102 -11.88 -4.57 16.46
N ALA A 103 -11.44 -4.38 15.22
CA ALA A 103 -12.02 -3.43 14.27
C ALA A 103 -13.51 -3.71 13.99
N SER A 104 -13.93 -4.98 14.01
CA SER A 104 -15.35 -5.36 13.83
C SER A 104 -16.29 -4.81 14.90
N LYS A 105 -15.76 -4.32 16.02
CA LYS A 105 -16.52 -3.79 17.15
C LYS A 105 -16.57 -2.26 17.17
N LEU A 106 -15.88 -1.60 16.23
CA LEU A 106 -15.91 -0.15 16.09
C LEU A 106 -17.20 0.28 15.40
N GLU A 107 -17.68 1.49 15.70
CA GLU A 107 -18.92 2.03 15.13
C GLU A 107 -18.83 2.20 13.61
N ASP A 108 -17.63 2.47 13.09
CA ASP A 108 -17.34 2.69 11.68
C ASP A 108 -16.98 1.38 10.93
N ALA A 109 -17.12 0.22 11.57
CA ALA A 109 -16.73 -1.08 11.00
C ALA A 109 -17.38 -1.37 9.63
N HIS A 110 -18.59 -0.88 9.39
CA HIS A 110 -19.32 -1.07 8.12
C HIS A 110 -19.41 0.20 7.27
N THR A 111 -18.63 1.23 7.61
CA THR A 111 -18.58 2.47 6.83
C THR A 111 -17.54 2.31 5.72
N PRO A 112 -17.84 2.61 4.44
CA PRO A 112 -16.86 2.53 3.38
C PRO A 112 -15.67 3.48 3.59
N VAL A 113 -14.46 3.04 3.25
CA VAL A 113 -13.23 3.83 3.34
C VAL A 113 -12.37 3.60 2.09
N THR A 114 -11.94 4.70 1.49
CA THR A 114 -10.92 4.74 0.44
C THR A 114 -9.53 4.78 1.07
N LEU A 115 -8.69 3.82 0.70
CA LEU A 115 -7.28 3.76 1.09
C LEU A 115 -6.40 3.96 -0.15
N TRP A 116 -5.18 4.45 0.07
CA TRP A 116 -4.24 4.82 -0.98
C TRP A 116 -2.90 4.13 -0.76
N ARG A 117 -2.31 3.58 -1.82
CA ARG A 117 -0.94 3.04 -1.80
C ARG A 117 -0.17 3.60 -2.98
N GLY A 118 0.89 4.35 -2.68
CA GLY A 118 1.83 4.86 -3.69
C GLY A 118 2.93 3.84 -3.95
N VAL A 119 3.23 3.61 -5.22
CA VAL A 119 4.28 2.71 -5.67
C VAL A 119 5.20 3.46 -6.65
N ARG A 120 6.50 3.45 -6.34
CA ARG A 120 7.54 4.06 -7.17
C ARG A 120 7.97 3.10 -8.29
N ASN A 121 8.42 3.66 -9.41
CA ASN A 121 8.98 2.94 -10.56
C ASN A 121 8.08 1.80 -11.09
N ALA A 122 6.77 1.94 -10.94
CA ALA A 122 5.82 0.90 -11.26
C ALA A 122 4.85 1.35 -12.35
N PHE A 123 4.49 0.38 -13.20
CA PHE A 123 3.46 0.52 -14.22
C PHE A 123 2.54 -0.68 -14.15
N PRO A 124 1.22 -0.49 -14.33
CA PRO A 124 0.33 -1.62 -14.47
C PRO A 124 0.56 -2.33 -15.81
N THR A 125 0.53 -3.66 -15.77
CA THR A 125 0.55 -4.50 -16.96
C THR A 125 -0.88 -4.74 -17.46
N ASP A 126 -1.03 -5.07 -18.74
CA ASP A 126 -2.33 -5.46 -19.30
C ASP A 126 -2.88 -6.72 -18.60
N GLN A 127 -1.97 -7.60 -18.18
CA GLN A 127 -2.31 -8.76 -17.34
C GLN A 127 -2.94 -8.32 -16.01
N PHE A 128 -2.35 -7.35 -15.30
CA PHE A 128 -2.96 -6.84 -14.07
C PHE A 128 -4.38 -6.32 -14.30
N PHE A 129 -4.62 -5.57 -15.38
CA PHE A 129 -5.95 -5.06 -15.70
C PHE A 129 -6.97 -6.17 -15.98
N THR A 130 -6.52 -7.30 -16.52
CA THR A 130 -7.37 -8.42 -16.91
C THR A 130 -7.63 -9.38 -15.74
N SER A 131 -6.58 -9.77 -15.03
CA SER A 131 -6.61 -10.84 -14.03
C SER A 131 -6.34 -10.38 -12.60
N GLY A 132 -6.09 -9.09 -12.37
CA GLY A 132 -5.61 -8.59 -11.08
C GLY A 132 -4.29 -9.25 -10.67
N GLY A 133 -4.02 -9.27 -9.38
CA GLY A 133 -3.04 -10.18 -8.79
C GLY A 133 -2.80 -9.93 -7.32
N SER A 134 -1.92 -10.73 -6.73
CA SER A 134 -1.74 -10.80 -5.28
C SER A 134 -0.46 -10.12 -4.84
N GLU A 135 -0.53 -9.32 -3.77
CA GLU A 135 0.66 -8.84 -3.08
C GLU A 135 1.18 -9.95 -2.17
N VAL A 136 2.41 -10.42 -2.41
CA VAL A 136 3.01 -11.54 -1.67
C VAL A 136 3.40 -11.10 -0.25
N ALA A 137 3.82 -9.85 -0.10
CA ALA A 137 4.18 -9.24 1.18
C ALA A 137 2.95 -8.69 1.93
N PRO A 138 3.07 -8.37 3.24
CA PRO A 138 2.11 -7.47 3.88
C PRO A 138 2.03 -6.15 3.11
N MET A 139 0.81 -5.69 2.82
CA MET A 139 0.60 -4.52 1.99
C MET A 139 0.16 -3.32 2.85
N SER A 140 1.02 -2.33 3.00
CA SER A 140 0.66 -1.05 3.63
C SER A 140 -0.10 -0.14 2.67
N ALA A 141 -1.18 0.47 3.16
CA ALA A 141 -1.91 1.56 2.51
C ALA A 141 -2.23 2.65 3.55
N THR A 142 -2.66 3.82 3.12
CA THR A 142 -2.97 4.95 4.01
C THR A 142 -4.31 5.58 3.67
N ALA A 143 -5.02 6.09 4.68
CA ALA A 143 -6.21 6.91 4.46
C ALA A 143 -5.86 8.34 3.98
N ASP A 144 -4.60 8.77 4.08
CA ASP A 144 -4.13 10.08 3.64
C ASP A 144 -3.47 10.00 2.25
N LEU A 145 -4.16 10.54 1.24
CA LEU A 145 -3.64 10.64 -0.12
C LEU A 145 -2.29 11.36 -0.20
N GLN A 146 -2.03 12.38 0.63
CA GLN A 146 -0.76 13.09 0.64
C GLN A 146 0.39 12.20 1.10
N VAL A 147 0.14 11.28 2.04
CA VAL A 147 1.13 10.29 2.46
C VAL A 147 1.41 9.34 1.30
N ALA A 148 0.38 8.78 0.66
CA ALA A 148 0.56 7.88 -0.49
C ALA A 148 1.33 8.54 -1.65
N LEU A 149 1.07 9.82 -1.95
CA LEU A 149 1.81 10.58 -2.97
C LEU A 149 3.30 10.73 -2.65
N ARG A 150 3.71 10.80 -1.37
CA ARG A 150 5.14 10.83 -0.98
C ARG A 150 5.85 9.52 -1.29
N TYR A 151 5.13 8.40 -1.32
CA TYR A 151 5.66 7.10 -1.73
C TYR A 151 5.63 6.89 -3.27
N ALA A 152 4.93 7.76 -3.99
CA ALA A 152 4.81 7.77 -5.45
C ALA A 152 5.65 8.89 -6.11
N THR A 153 6.91 9.06 -5.69
CA THR A 153 7.78 10.18 -6.10
C THR A 153 8.82 9.83 -7.17
N SER A 154 8.49 8.98 -8.13
CA SER A 154 9.37 8.66 -9.29
C SER A 154 8.94 9.39 -10.56
N SER A 155 9.75 9.29 -11.63
CA SER A 155 9.39 9.78 -12.96
C SER A 155 8.07 9.16 -13.43
N THR A 156 7.88 7.89 -13.11
CA THR A 156 6.67 7.13 -13.37
C THR A 156 6.23 6.43 -12.10
N SER A 157 5.00 6.68 -11.69
CA SER A 157 4.48 6.17 -10.41
C SER A 157 3.07 5.62 -10.56
N LEU A 158 2.74 4.67 -9.70
CA LEU A 158 1.42 4.08 -9.60
C LEU A 158 0.80 4.45 -8.26
N LEU A 159 -0.48 4.77 -8.28
CA LEU A 159 -1.29 5.00 -7.10
C LEU A 159 -2.46 4.03 -7.14
N LEU A 160 -2.51 3.13 -6.17
CA LEU A 160 -3.64 2.23 -5.98
C LEU A 160 -4.66 2.93 -5.11
N LYS A 161 -5.87 3.11 -5.65
CA LYS A 161 -7.06 3.56 -4.94
C LYS A 161 -7.83 2.32 -4.52
N ILE A 162 -7.71 1.95 -3.24
CA ILE A 162 -8.27 0.72 -2.69
C ILE A 162 -9.60 1.09 -2.04
N GLU A 163 -10.70 0.61 -2.63
CA GLU A 163 -12.03 0.82 -2.06
C GLU A 163 -12.39 -0.33 -1.12
N THR A 164 -12.87 0.00 0.07
CA THR A 164 -13.31 -0.98 1.08
C THR A 164 -14.70 -0.61 1.58
N ALA A 165 -15.64 -1.55 1.56
CA ALA A 165 -17.00 -1.38 2.03
C ALA A 165 -17.14 -1.61 3.54
N SER A 166 -16.29 -2.46 4.13
CA SER A 166 -16.34 -2.78 5.56
C SER A 166 -14.99 -3.29 6.09
N PHE A 167 -14.92 -3.50 7.40
CA PHE A 167 -13.77 -4.06 8.12
C PHE A 167 -13.35 -5.45 7.61
N ILE A 168 -14.25 -6.19 6.94
CA ILE A 168 -14.00 -7.56 6.46
C ILE A 168 -12.90 -7.57 5.39
N GLU A 169 -12.96 -6.62 4.45
CA GLU A 169 -12.03 -6.48 3.32
C GLU A 169 -10.97 -5.41 3.56
N ARG A 170 -11.12 -4.58 4.61
CA ARG A 170 -10.15 -3.57 4.98
C ARG A 170 -8.91 -4.16 5.67
N GLY A 171 -7.76 -3.56 5.36
CA GLY A 171 -6.58 -3.65 6.21
C GLY A 171 -6.87 -3.11 7.62
N VAL A 172 -6.08 -3.53 8.60
CA VAL A 172 -6.23 -3.04 9.98
C VAL A 172 -5.44 -1.77 10.17
N SER A 173 -6.02 -0.78 10.86
CA SER A 173 -5.26 0.42 11.23
C SER A 173 -4.13 0.04 12.18
N LEU A 174 -2.92 0.52 11.89
CA LEU A 174 -1.75 0.36 12.73
C LEU A 174 -1.42 1.59 13.55
N SER A 175 -2.25 2.64 13.56
CA SER A 175 -1.91 3.90 14.25
C SER A 175 -1.51 3.72 15.72
N TYR A 176 -2.06 2.72 16.42
CA TYR A 176 -1.70 2.39 17.80
C TYR A 176 -0.32 1.70 17.96
N LEU A 177 0.11 0.94 16.95
CA LEU A 177 1.33 0.12 16.99
C LEU A 177 2.48 0.66 16.13
N SER A 178 2.17 1.55 15.19
CA SER A 178 3.09 2.01 14.16
C SER A 178 4.14 2.96 14.75
N CYS A 179 5.36 2.88 14.22
CA CYS A 179 6.39 3.88 14.45
C CYS A 179 6.05 5.24 13.81
N PHE A 180 5.08 5.27 12.89
CA PHE A 180 4.62 6.47 12.19
C PHE A 180 3.09 6.61 12.25
N PRO A 181 2.50 6.87 13.44
CA PRO A 181 1.04 6.95 13.60
C PRO A 181 0.36 7.96 12.67
N GLU A 182 1.04 9.07 12.38
CA GLU A 182 0.58 10.15 11.51
C GLU A 182 0.41 9.72 10.03
N GLU A 183 1.00 8.59 9.63
CA GLU A 183 0.82 8.07 8.27
C GLU A 183 -0.52 7.37 8.08
N ASN A 184 -1.33 7.19 9.13
CA ASN A 184 -2.65 6.56 9.08
C ASN A 184 -2.64 5.23 8.32
N GLU A 185 -1.60 4.43 8.60
CA GLU A 185 -1.34 3.17 7.94
C GLU A 185 -2.45 2.15 8.24
N HIS A 186 -2.90 1.49 7.18
CA HIS A 186 -3.73 0.30 7.20
C HIS A 186 -2.95 -0.85 6.57
N LEU A 187 -2.71 -1.90 7.34
CA LEU A 187 -1.95 -3.06 6.90
C LEU A 187 -2.88 -4.18 6.45
N PHE A 188 -2.71 -4.62 5.21
CA PHE A 188 -3.35 -5.81 4.68
C PHE A 188 -2.44 -7.03 4.86
N SER A 189 -3.08 -8.19 4.99
CA SER A 189 -2.38 -9.46 5.15
C SER A 189 -1.53 -9.77 3.89
N PRO A 190 -0.44 -10.54 4.02
CA PRO A 190 0.18 -11.22 2.88
C PRO A 190 -0.85 -11.95 2.02
N LEU A 191 -0.56 -12.05 0.73
CA LEU A 191 -1.41 -12.69 -0.29
C LEU A 191 -2.77 -12.00 -0.46
N THR A 192 -2.84 -10.69 -0.19
CA THR A 192 -4.03 -9.91 -0.52
C THR A 192 -4.12 -9.77 -2.04
N TYR A 193 -5.19 -10.31 -2.62
CA TYR A 193 -5.49 -10.18 -4.03
C TYR A 193 -6.14 -8.82 -4.31
N LEU A 194 -5.64 -8.12 -5.32
CA LEU A 194 -6.15 -6.84 -5.80
C LEU A 194 -6.81 -7.03 -7.16
N ARG A 195 -8.13 -6.82 -7.20
CA ARG A 195 -8.89 -6.86 -8.43
C ARG A 195 -9.08 -5.45 -8.99
N PRO A 196 -8.61 -5.13 -10.20
CA PRO A 196 -8.93 -3.85 -10.83
C PRO A 196 -10.43 -3.75 -11.10
N THR A 197 -10.96 -2.53 -10.96
CA THR A 197 -12.36 -2.23 -11.28
C THR A 197 -12.57 -1.82 -12.75
N GLY A 198 -11.48 -1.64 -13.50
CA GLY A 198 -11.47 -1.01 -14.82
C GLY A 198 -11.41 0.52 -14.79
N ARG A 199 -11.59 1.16 -13.63
CA ARG A 199 -11.41 2.60 -13.48
C ARG A 199 -9.94 2.95 -13.33
N GLN A 200 -9.46 3.84 -14.20
CA GLN A 200 -8.11 4.40 -14.13
C GLN A 200 -8.08 5.87 -14.52
N SER A 201 -7.03 6.58 -14.09
CA SER A 201 -6.76 7.95 -14.49
C SER A 201 -5.25 8.16 -14.62
N LYS A 202 -4.81 8.86 -15.66
CA LYS A 202 -3.40 9.18 -15.87
C LYS A 202 -3.21 10.68 -15.72
N PHE A 203 -2.22 11.06 -14.91
CA PHE A 203 -1.85 12.45 -14.68
C PHE A 203 -0.42 12.66 -15.11
N GLU A 204 -0.22 13.60 -16.04
CA GLU A 204 1.11 14.06 -16.42
C GLU A 204 1.34 15.43 -15.78
N CYS A 205 2.48 15.55 -15.11
CA CYS A 205 2.95 16.80 -14.52
C CYS A 205 3.74 17.56 -15.58
N GLU A 206 3.69 18.90 -15.56
CA GLU A 206 4.56 19.75 -16.37
C GLU A 206 6.05 19.44 -16.17
N SER A 207 6.43 18.87 -15.03
CA SER A 207 7.79 18.40 -14.74
C SER A 207 8.18 17.09 -15.44
N GLY A 208 7.37 16.56 -16.35
CA GLY A 208 7.60 15.28 -17.04
C GLY A 208 7.38 14.03 -16.17
N ARG A 209 6.75 14.17 -15.00
CA ARG A 209 6.39 13.03 -14.14
C ARG A 209 5.00 12.53 -14.49
N SER A 210 4.80 11.22 -14.52
CA SER A 210 3.48 10.61 -14.72
C SER A 210 3.05 9.80 -13.50
N ILE A 211 1.78 9.96 -13.13
CA ILE A 211 1.12 9.17 -12.08
C ILE A 211 -0.08 8.49 -12.71
N THR A 212 -0.10 7.16 -12.65
CA THR A 212 -1.29 6.37 -13.02
C THR A 212 -2.03 6.02 -11.73
N VAL A 213 -3.33 6.33 -11.68
CA VAL A 213 -4.21 5.94 -10.59
C VAL A 213 -5.07 4.79 -11.08
N ILE A 214 -5.11 3.70 -10.31
CA ILE A 214 -5.95 2.53 -10.62
C ILE A 214 -6.80 2.23 -9.41
N GLU A 215 -8.09 2.07 -9.66
CA GLU A 215 -9.00 1.67 -8.59
C GLU A 215 -9.13 0.15 -8.51
N VAL A 216 -8.93 -0.37 -7.31
CA VAL A 216 -8.84 -1.80 -7.02
C VAL A 216 -9.73 -2.16 -5.83
N LEU A 217 -10.14 -3.44 -5.80
CA LEU A 217 -10.90 -4.04 -4.71
C LEU A 217 -10.04 -5.15 -4.07
N PRO A 218 -9.83 -5.12 -2.75
CA PRO A 218 -9.03 -6.13 -2.07
C PRO A 218 -9.86 -7.36 -1.72
N THR A 219 -9.27 -8.54 -1.86
CA THR A 219 -9.81 -9.81 -1.40
C THR A 219 -8.72 -10.57 -0.65
N PHE A 220 -9.03 -11.07 0.54
CA PHE A 220 -8.09 -11.90 1.30
C PHE A 220 -8.12 -13.34 0.78
N GLY A 221 -6.95 -13.97 0.67
CA GLY A 221 -6.87 -15.42 0.47
C GLY A 221 -7.51 -16.14 1.66
N THR A 222 -8.49 -17.00 1.36
CA THR A 222 -9.16 -17.87 2.34
C THR A 222 -8.29 -19.04 2.73
#